data_AF-A0A914DWC5-F1
#
_entry.id   AF-A0A914DWC5-F1
#
_cell.length_a   1.000
_cell.length_b   1.000
_cell.length_c   1.000
_cell.angle_alpha   90.00
_cell.angle_beta   90.00
_cell.angle_gamma   90.00
#
_symmetry.space_group_name_H-M   'P 1'
#
loop_
_entity.id
_entity.type
_entity.pdbx_description
1 polymer ?
#
loop_
_entity_poly.entity_id
_entity_poly.type
_entity_poly.pdbx_seq_one_letter_code
_entity_poly.pdbx_strand_id
1 'polypeptide(L)' 'MANELIQDGCRAVIKEMIGDEKFEELKKLRESGTSKEMIKKKIMEFLDSLTDKDKKQKAIKYAPICQNIFDLDA' A
#
# COMPACT_ATOMS: atom_id res chain seq x y z
N MET A 1 -14.09 -11.26 12.25
CA MET A 1 -13.69 -10.03 11.54
C MET A 1 -12.18 -9.87 11.70
N ALA A 2 -11.40 -10.61 10.91
CA ALA A 2 -9.92 -10.53 10.94
C ALA A 2 -9.38 -9.70 9.77
N ASN A 3 -10.14 -9.65 8.67
CA ASN A 3 -9.73 -8.98 7.44
C ASN A 3 -9.62 -7.46 7.61
N GLU A 4 -10.53 -6.81 8.34
CA GLU A 4 -10.49 -5.35 8.56
C GLU A 4 -9.24 -4.92 9.35
N LEU A 5 -8.89 -5.65 10.42
CA LEU A 5 -7.67 -5.40 11.20
C LEU A 5 -6.40 -5.55 10.36
N ILE A 6 -6.36 -6.58 9.50
CA ILE A 6 -5.22 -6.80 8.60
C ILE A 6 -5.18 -5.74 7.50
N GLN A 7 -6.34 -5.30 7.00
CA GLN A 7 -6.45 -4.22 6.02
C GLN A 7 -5.94 -2.89 6.59
N ASP A 8 -6.38 -2.51 7.78
CA ASP A 8 -5.94 -1.29 8.45
C ASP A 8 -4.47 -1.33 8.82
N GLY A 9 -3.98 -2.48 9.30
CA GLY A 9 -2.55 -2.69 9.55
C GLY A 9 -1.73 -2.53 8.27
N CYS A 10 -2.19 -3.11 7.15
CA CYS A 10 -1.55 -2.95 5.86
C CYS A 10 -1.58 -1.51 5.34
N ARG A 11 -2.68 -0.78 5.54
CA ARG A 11 -2.79 0.66 5.22
C ARG A 11 -1.79 1.46 6.03
N ALA A 12 -1.74 1.26 7.35
CA ALA A 12 -0.82 1.95 8.24
C ALA A 12 0.65 1.69 7.86
N VAL A 13 1.02 0.43 7.62
CA VAL A 13 2.38 0.02 7.24
C VAL A 13 2.77 0.63 5.89
N ILE A 14 1.93 0.51 4.86
CA ILE A 14 2.21 1.09 3.54
C ILE A 14 2.34 2.61 3.67
N LYS A 15 1.40 3.26 4.38
CA LYS A 15 1.41 4.70 4.61
C LYS A 15 2.69 5.20 5.31
N GLU A 16 3.15 4.49 6.33
CA GLU A 16 4.42 4.83 7.02
C GLU A 16 5.65 4.68 6.09
N MET A 17 5.57 3.75 5.15
CA MET A 17 6.64 3.46 4.19
C MET A 17 6.69 4.49 3.06
N ILE A 18 5.60 4.67 2.31
CA ILE A 18 5.54 5.57 1.14
C ILE A 18 5.26 7.03 1.51
N GLY A 19 4.85 7.28 2.75
CA GLY A 19 4.40 8.58 3.24
C GLY A 19 2.91 8.86 2.95
N ASP A 20 2.33 9.77 3.73
CA ASP A 20 0.94 10.23 3.60
C ASP A 20 0.60 10.69 2.17
N GLU A 21 1.48 11.46 1.52
CA GLU A 21 1.21 12.02 0.19
C GLU A 21 1.00 10.93 -0.87
N LYS A 22 1.90 9.94 -0.91
CA LYS A 22 1.82 8.83 -1.86
C LYS A 22 0.65 7.91 -1.53
N PHE A 23 0.35 7.73 -0.26
CA PHE A 23 -0.79 6.94 0.18
C PHE A 23 -2.13 7.57 -0.25
N GLU A 24 -2.29 8.88 -0.07
CA GLU A 24 -3.47 9.62 -0.54
C GLU A 24 -3.58 9.60 -2.06
N GLU A 25 -2.46 9.65 -2.80
CA GLU A 25 -2.49 9.50 -4.26
C GLU A 25 -3.06 8.13 -4.68
N LEU A 26 -2.65 7.04 -4.02
CA LEU A 26 -3.18 5.70 -4.28
C LEU A 26 -4.67 5.60 -3.96
N LYS A 27 -5.11 6.22 -2.87
CA LYS A 27 -6.52 6.25 -2.47
C LYS A 27 -7.36 6.96 -3.53
N LYS A 28 -6.94 8.15 -3.97
CA LYS A 28 -7.61 8.91 -5.04
C LYS A 28 -7.65 8.16 -6.35
N LEU A 29 -6.56 7.48 -6.72
CA LEU A 29 -6.53 6.67 -7.94
C LEU A 29 -7.58 5.56 -7.88
N ARG A 30 -7.76 4.95 -6.71
CA ARG A 30 -8.81 3.95 -6.55
C ARG A 30 -10.21 4.53 -6.62
N GLU A 31 -10.44 5.66 -5.97
CA GLU A 31 -11.71 6.38 -6.05
C GLU A 31 -12.02 6.80 -7.49
N SER A 32 -10.99 7.09 -8.30
CA SER A 32 -11.12 7.36 -9.74
C SER A 32 -11.44 6.12 -10.60
N GLY A 33 -11.57 4.94 -9.99
CA GLY A 33 -11.85 3.68 -10.69
C GLY A 33 -10.62 2.95 -11.22
N THR A 34 -9.42 3.29 -10.75
CA THR A 34 -8.19 2.59 -11.14
C THR A 34 -8.23 1.14 -10.66
N SER A 35 -7.89 0.21 -11.54
CA SER A 35 -7.84 -1.22 -11.22
C SER A 35 -6.87 -1.52 -10.07
N LYS A 36 -7.24 -2.48 -9.20
CA LYS A 36 -6.41 -2.90 -8.06
C LYS A 36 -4.97 -3.21 -8.50
N GLU A 37 -4.77 -3.86 -9.65
CA GLU A 37 -3.42 -4.16 -10.19
C GLU A 37 -2.54 -2.94 -10.43
N MET A 38 -3.11 -1.85 -10.96
CA MET A 38 -2.34 -0.63 -11.24
C MET A 38 -1.94 0.09 -9.94
N ILE A 39 -2.80 0.03 -8.92
CA ILE A 39 -2.50 0.50 -7.57
C ILE A 39 -1.39 -0.35 -6.94
N LYS A 40 -1.48 -1.69 -7.06
CA LYS A 40 -0.43 -2.60 -6.58
C LYS A 40 0.91 -2.26 -7.21
N LYS A 41 0.94 -2.01 -8.52
CA LYS A 41 2.16 -1.63 -9.24
C LYS A 41 2.73 -0.31 -8.72
N LYS A 42 1.90 0.72 -8.54
CA LYS A 42 2.34 2.00 -7.95
C LYS A 42 2.86 1.87 -6.54
N ILE A 43 2.23 1.03 -5.70
CA ILE A 43 2.75 0.72 -4.36
C ILE A 43 4.17 0.17 -4.49
N MET A 44 4.40 -0.83 -5.34
CA MET A 44 5.75 -1.38 -5.53
C MET A 44 6.74 -0.34 -6.03
N GLU A 45 6.35 0.52 -6.97
CA GLU A 45 7.22 1.61 -7.47
C GLU A 45 7.58 2.61 -6.36
N PHE A 46 6.61 3.00 -5.52
CA PHE A 46 6.88 3.88 -4.38
C PHE A 46 7.77 3.21 -3.33
N LEU A 47 7.55 1.93 -3.08
CA LEU A 47 8.37 1.14 -2.16
C LEU A 47 9.79 0.92 -2.68
N ASP A 48 9.96 0.77 -3.99
CA ASP A 48 11.28 0.63 -4.59
C ASP A 48 12.07 1.95 -4.58
N SER A 49 11.36 3.07 -4.67
CA SER A 49 11.91 4.43 -4.54
C SER A 49 12.34 4.79 -3.12
N LEU A 50 11.99 3.98 -2.11
CA LEU A 50 12.44 4.21 -0.73
C LEU A 50 13.95 4.04 -0.62
N THR A 51 14.61 5.10 -0.18
CA THR A 51 16.04 5.12 0.16
C THR A 51 16.34 4.44 1.49
N ASP A 52 15.33 4.32 2.34
CA ASP A 52 15.42 3.72 3.67
C ASP A 52 15.33 2.19 3.58
N LYS A 53 16.47 1.51 3.74
CA LYS A 53 16.59 0.06 3.51
C LYS A 53 15.67 -0.76 4.41
N ASP A 54 15.53 -0.37 5.68
CA ASP A 54 14.67 -1.05 6.64
C ASP A 54 13.19 -0.93 6.27
N LYS A 55 12.75 0.28 5.90
CA LYS A 55 11.38 0.50 5.42
C LYS A 55 11.14 -0.24 4.11
N LYS A 56 12.06 -0.15 3.15
CA LYS A 56 11.99 -0.84 1.85
C LYS A 56 11.88 -2.34 2.01
N GLN A 57 12.69 -2.95 2.87
CA GLN A 57 12.69 -4.40 3.06
C GLN A 57 11.40 -4.89 3.73
N LYS A 58 10.92 -4.18 4.78
CA LYS A 58 9.60 -4.45 5.36
C LYS A 58 8.53 -4.30 4.29
N ALA A 59 8.60 -3.25 3.49
CA ALA A 59 7.59 -2.97 2.50
C ALA A 59 7.52 -4.00 1.38
N ILE A 60 8.65 -4.45 0.84
CA ILE A 60 8.68 -5.51 -0.16
C ILE A 60 8.15 -6.82 0.42
N LYS A 61 8.35 -7.07 1.72
CA LYS A 61 7.85 -8.26 2.41
C LYS A 61 6.34 -8.19 2.67
N TYR A 62 5.84 -7.04 3.10
CA TYR A 62 4.43 -6.84 3.43
C TYR A 62 3.59 -6.51 2.20
N ALA A 63 4.12 -5.82 1.19
CA ALA A 63 3.40 -5.44 -0.02
C ALA A 63 2.67 -6.60 -0.69
N PRO A 64 3.26 -7.76 -1.02
CA PRO A 64 2.52 -8.85 -1.67
C PRO A 64 1.41 -9.42 -0.78
N ILE A 65 1.62 -9.45 0.55
CA ILE A 65 0.61 -9.90 1.53
C ILE A 65 -0.53 -8.88 1.58
N CYS A 66 -0.16 -7.62 1.77
CA CYS A 66 -1.06 -6.50 1.86
C CYS A 66 -1.82 -6.36 0.56
N GLN A 67 -1.21 -6.27 -0.61
CA GLN A 67 -1.87 -6.17 -1.91
C GLN A 67 -2.93 -7.26 -2.19
N ASN A 68 -2.80 -8.47 -1.63
CA ASN A 68 -3.82 -9.51 -1.75
C ASN A 68 -5.03 -9.27 -0.85
N ILE A 69 -4.83 -8.56 0.26
CA ILE A 69 -5.84 -8.24 1.27
C ILE A 69 -6.30 -6.76 1.18
N PHE A 70 -5.53 -5.93 0.47
CA PHE A 70 -5.58 -4.47 0.42
C PHE A 70 -6.80 -4.06 -0.37
N ASP A 71 -7.89 -4.07 0.36
CA ASP A 71 -9.10 -3.45 -0.04
C ASP A 71 -9.09 -2.04 0.54
N LEU A 72 -9.00 -1.05 -0.36
CA LEU A 72 -9.19 0.36 -0.06
C LEU A 72 -10.70 0.72 -0.18
N ASP A 73 -11.63 -0.26 -0.33
CA ASP A 73 -13.08 -0.06 -0.58
C ASP A 73 -13.83 0.12 0.76
N ALA A 74 -13.26 0.90 1.68
CA ALA A 74 -13.96 1.26 2.92
C ALA A 74 -14.22 2.77 2.95
#